data_AF-A0A9D8Y127-F1
#
_entry.id   AF-A0A9D8Y127-F1
#
_cell.length_a   1.000
_cell.length_b   1.000
_cell.length_c   1.000
_cell.angle_alpha   90.00
_cell.angle_beta   90.00
_cell.angle_gamma   90.00
#
_symmetry.space_group_name_H-M   'P 1'
#
loop_
_entity.id
_entity.type
_entity.pdbx_description
1 polymer ?
#
loop_
_entity_poly.entity_id
_entity_poly.type
_entity_poly.pdbx_seq_one_letter_code
_entity_poly.pdbx_strand_id
1 'polypeptide(L)'
;MAFCQLPYMHMPEFIPKFVEKGDLDAFFNQEASWNFESPVGEDVPPSVSQPHSKSLAKPTAVPLKDLLKRELYPAMVYDVVNPDLCIDMVRALGESPRFREVRLSNLIEPEDKSDPERFCALTADLGNGVLFISFRGTDSTVRGWKDNYEMGFLCPVHSQKVAAAYFSQLLQSWHGAVILGGHSKGGNLAIYASSVCPKEVQDRILAIYSLDGPGFNPEFLQTEGFKRIEPKIHKIVPEFSFIGSLLQSPVHYSIVKSNASGIKQHYPISWQFKKNLQFNTAEKIAPLAAYIGDTFNKWINRYDAAGKKIFIDTLFDSLAAAGYNDFEDIFSDFKSALPKLYRQFRTLPPSLREAMIQFFQDLANIAFFQLPVIKAFARREVASKD
;
A
#
# COMPACT_ATOMS: atom_id res chain seq x y z
N MET A 1 3.74 -10.64 -5.82
CA MET A 1 3.20 -10.91 -4.46
C MET A 1 4.32 -11.02 -3.43
N ALA A 2 5.15 -12.06 -3.43
CA ALA A 2 6.18 -12.25 -2.39
C ALA A 2 7.14 -11.06 -2.27
N PHE A 3 7.65 -10.50 -3.37
CA PHE A 3 8.49 -9.29 -3.33
C PHE A 3 7.78 -8.08 -2.71
N CYS A 4 6.48 -7.90 -2.94
CA CYS A 4 5.67 -6.84 -2.32
C CYS A 4 5.47 -7.03 -0.81
N GLN A 5 5.79 -8.21 -0.26
CA GLN A 5 5.69 -8.52 1.16
C GLN A 5 7.05 -8.45 1.87
N LEU A 6 8.16 -8.64 1.15
CA LEU A 6 9.50 -8.58 1.74
C LEU A 6 9.73 -7.30 2.57
N PRO A 7 9.40 -6.08 2.11
CA PRO A 7 9.62 -4.86 2.90
C PRO A 7 8.87 -4.80 4.24
N TYR A 8 7.85 -5.63 4.46
CA TYR A 8 7.12 -5.69 5.73
C TYR A 8 7.87 -6.46 6.82
N MET A 9 8.96 -7.17 6.47
CA MET A 9 9.89 -7.76 7.44
C MET A 9 11.06 -6.82 7.70
N HIS A 10 11.69 -6.96 8.86
CA HIS A 10 12.96 -6.31 9.14
C HIS A 10 14.06 -7.02 8.36
N MET A 11 14.73 -6.30 7.46
CA MET A 11 15.77 -6.92 6.64
C MET A 11 17.09 -6.94 7.42
N PRO A 12 17.89 -8.02 7.33
CA PRO A 12 19.18 -8.08 8.02
C PRO A 12 20.11 -6.93 7.62
N GLU A 13 20.95 -6.47 8.55
CA GLU A 13 21.87 -5.32 8.33
C GLU A 13 22.84 -5.51 7.16
N PHE A 14 23.12 -6.76 6.77
CA PHE A 14 23.98 -7.05 5.62
C PHE A 14 23.31 -6.76 4.27
N ILE A 15 21.99 -6.53 4.22
CA ILE A 15 21.32 -6.05 3.01
C ILE A 15 21.76 -4.60 2.79
N PRO A 16 22.38 -4.26 1.64
CA PRO A 16 22.86 -2.91 1.40
C PRO A 16 21.75 -1.88 1.52
N LYS A 17 22.00 -0.85 2.32
CA LYS A 17 21.14 0.32 2.44
C LYS A 17 21.27 1.21 1.20
N PHE A 18 20.21 1.92 0.86
CA PHE A 18 20.20 2.85 -0.27
C PHE A 18 20.97 4.15 0.02
N VAL A 19 20.84 4.64 1.25
CA VAL A 19 21.53 5.82 1.78
C VAL A 19 22.10 5.45 3.15
N GLU A 20 23.16 6.15 3.57
CA GLU A 20 23.72 5.94 4.91
C GLU A 20 22.79 6.49 6.00
N LYS A 21 23.00 6.00 7.23
CA LYS A 21 22.20 6.27 8.43
C LYS A 21 21.89 7.76 8.66
N GLY A 22 22.87 8.64 8.43
CA GLY A 22 22.74 10.09 8.64
C GLY A 22 22.10 10.86 7.49
N ASP A 23 21.88 10.22 6.34
CA ASP A 23 21.40 10.87 5.12
C ASP A 23 19.92 10.57 4.84
N LEU A 24 19.26 9.75 5.66
CA LEU A 24 17.84 9.41 5.49
C LEU A 24 16.93 10.62 5.62
N ASP A 25 17.14 11.47 6.63
CA ASP A 25 16.36 12.70 6.81
C ASP A 25 16.54 13.65 5.61
N ALA A 26 17.78 13.78 5.11
CA ALA A 26 18.07 14.59 3.93
C ALA A 26 17.39 14.01 2.69
N PHE A 27 17.39 12.69 2.54
CA PHE A 27 16.74 11.98 1.44
C PHE A 27 15.22 12.16 1.46
N PHE A 28 14.59 12.04 2.63
CA PHE A 28 13.14 12.23 2.75
C PHE A 28 12.69 13.64 2.37
N ASN A 29 13.55 14.63 2.58
CA ASN A 29 13.31 16.01 2.18
C ASN A 29 13.69 16.32 0.72
N GLN A 30 14.26 15.38 -0.03
CA GLN A 30 14.56 15.57 -1.45
C GLN A 30 13.32 15.43 -2.32
N GLU A 31 13.11 16.41 -3.20
CA GLU A 31 12.22 16.20 -4.34
C GLU A 31 12.92 15.33 -5.39
N ALA A 32 12.16 14.52 -6.12
CA ALA A 32 12.75 13.76 -7.21
C ALA A 32 13.40 14.72 -8.22
N SER A 33 14.52 14.32 -8.82
CA SER A 33 15.22 15.13 -9.83
C SER A 33 14.42 15.34 -11.13
N TRP A 34 13.20 14.83 -11.19
CA TRP A 34 12.29 15.03 -12.30
C TRP A 34 11.49 16.29 -12.03
N ASN A 35 11.54 17.28 -12.93
CA ASN A 35 10.66 18.43 -12.86
C ASN A 35 9.21 17.93 -12.89
N PHE A 36 8.53 18.03 -11.75
CA PHE A 36 7.12 17.70 -11.65
C PHE A 36 6.34 18.84 -12.31
N GLU A 37 5.76 18.62 -13.48
CA GLU A 37 4.69 19.50 -13.93
C GLU A 37 3.53 19.35 -12.94
N SER A 38 3.40 20.35 -12.07
CA SER A 38 2.23 20.47 -11.20
C SER A 38 0.97 20.51 -12.07
N PRO A 39 -0.12 19.81 -11.72
CA PRO A 39 -1.40 19.93 -12.42
C PRO A 39 -2.02 21.34 -12.27
N VAL A 40 -1.42 22.21 -11.46
CA VAL A 40 -1.72 23.64 -11.40
C VAL A 40 -0.56 24.39 -12.06
N GLY A 41 -0.81 24.94 -13.24
CA GLY A 41 0.20 25.58 -14.07
C GLY A 41 0.88 26.75 -13.38
N GLU A 42 2.15 26.55 -13.03
CA GLU A 42 3.13 27.63 -12.94
C GLU A 42 4.36 27.19 -13.74
N ASP A 43 4.62 27.93 -14.83
CA ASP A 43 5.81 27.76 -15.66
C ASP A 43 7.06 28.09 -14.84
N VAL A 44 7.84 27.07 -14.47
CA VAL A 44 9.19 27.25 -13.95
C VAL A 44 10.19 26.69 -14.96
N PRO A 45 11.13 27.49 -15.48
CA PRO A 45 12.09 27.03 -16.48
C PRO A 45 13.06 25.99 -15.89
N PRO A 46 13.56 25.04 -16.70
CA PRO A 46 14.41 23.97 -16.20
C PRO A 46 15.78 24.50 -15.77
N SER A 47 16.05 24.56 -14.46
CA SER A 47 17.41 24.72 -13.95
C SER A 47 18.07 23.35 -13.83
N VAL A 48 18.87 22.98 -14.83
CA VAL A 48 19.80 21.85 -14.74
C VAL A 48 21.04 22.32 -13.99
N SER A 49 21.15 21.99 -12.72
CA SER A 49 22.44 21.95 -12.03
C SER A 49 22.76 20.50 -11.67
N GLN A 50 23.75 19.92 -12.36
CA GLN A 50 24.28 18.60 -12.05
C GLN A 50 24.95 18.62 -10.67
N PRO A 51 24.59 17.72 -9.73
CA PRO A 51 25.49 17.39 -8.64
C PRO A 51 26.56 16.43 -9.14
N HIS A 52 27.80 16.74 -8.79
CA HIS A 52 29.00 15.99 -9.11
C HIS A 52 28.86 14.48 -8.89
N SER A 53 29.20 13.71 -9.93
CA SER A 53 29.23 12.25 -9.89
C SER A 53 30.26 11.75 -8.88
N LYS A 54 29.80 11.25 -7.74
CA LYS A 54 30.45 10.10 -7.12
C LYS A 54 29.67 8.87 -7.57
N SER A 55 30.33 8.04 -8.36
CA SER A 55 29.89 6.68 -8.65
C SER A 55 29.59 5.99 -7.31
N LEU A 56 28.31 5.85 -6.96
CA LEU A 56 27.90 4.93 -5.91
C LEU A 56 28.24 3.53 -6.44
N ALA A 57 29.31 2.96 -5.91
CA ALA A 57 29.75 1.61 -6.20
C ALA A 57 28.55 0.65 -6.14
N LYS A 58 28.49 -0.32 -7.07
CA LYS A 58 27.45 -1.37 -7.07
C LYS A 58 27.23 -1.84 -5.63
N PRO A 59 26.04 -1.65 -5.04
CA PRO A 59 25.76 -2.19 -3.73
C PRO A 59 25.98 -3.70 -3.80
N THR A 60 26.65 -4.25 -2.80
CA THR A 60 26.92 -5.68 -2.64
C THR A 60 25.59 -6.42 -2.44
N ALA A 61 24.77 -6.53 -3.49
CA ALA A 61 23.42 -7.07 -3.40
C ALA A 61 23.47 -8.51 -2.90
N VAL A 62 22.47 -8.94 -2.13
CA VAL A 62 22.53 -10.21 -1.38
C VAL A 62 21.49 -11.18 -1.91
N PRO A 63 21.87 -12.40 -2.32
CA PRO A 63 20.93 -13.37 -2.86
C PRO A 63 19.92 -13.84 -1.79
N LEU A 64 18.68 -14.11 -2.19
CA LEU A 64 17.61 -14.53 -1.27
C LEU A 64 17.96 -15.77 -0.44
N LYS A 65 18.75 -16.70 -0.98
CA LYS A 65 19.22 -17.88 -0.21
C LYS A 65 20.05 -17.53 1.02
N ASP A 66 20.71 -16.38 1.04
CA ASP A 66 21.55 -15.95 2.17
C ASP A 66 20.70 -15.45 3.34
N LEU A 67 19.38 -15.28 3.14
CA LEU A 67 18.42 -15.04 4.22
C LEU A 67 18.07 -16.32 5.01
N LEU A 68 18.44 -17.53 4.54
CA LEU A 68 18.11 -18.81 5.18
C LEU A 68 18.96 -19.12 6.44
N LYS A 69 19.38 -18.07 7.13
CA LYS A 69 20.15 -18.14 8.37
C LYS A 69 19.19 -18.03 9.54
N ARG A 70 18.98 -19.14 10.24
CA ARG A 70 17.96 -19.27 11.30
C ARG A 70 18.16 -18.26 12.43
N GLU A 71 19.41 -17.90 12.71
CA GLU A 71 19.80 -16.87 13.69
C GLU A 71 19.23 -15.48 13.37
N LEU A 72 18.88 -15.20 12.11
CA LEU A 72 18.30 -13.91 11.70
C LEU A 72 16.79 -13.84 11.93
N TYR A 73 16.10 -14.98 11.94
CA TYR A 73 14.63 -15.00 11.91
C TYR A 73 13.99 -14.20 13.03
N PRO A 74 14.41 -14.32 14.32
CA PRO A 74 13.78 -13.54 15.39
C PRO A 74 13.81 -12.03 15.15
N ALA A 75 14.91 -11.50 14.58
CA ALA A 75 15.01 -10.10 14.23
C ALA A 75 14.15 -9.76 13.01
N MET A 76 14.16 -10.63 11.98
CA MET A 76 13.43 -10.38 10.74
C MET A 76 11.91 -10.29 10.90
N VAL A 77 11.35 -11.06 11.82
CA VAL A 77 9.90 -11.14 12.04
C VAL A 77 9.44 -10.51 13.35
N TYR A 78 10.31 -9.72 13.99
CA TYR A 78 9.93 -8.91 15.14
C TYR A 78 8.83 -7.91 14.75
N ASP A 79 7.72 -7.87 15.49
CA ASP A 79 6.63 -6.91 15.26
C ASP A 79 5.98 -7.00 13.85
N VAL A 80 6.09 -8.16 13.20
CA VAL A 80 5.49 -8.44 11.88
C VAL A 80 4.17 -9.19 12.04
N VAL A 81 3.20 -8.87 11.18
CA VAL A 81 1.93 -9.60 11.09
C VAL A 81 2.19 -11.03 10.60
N ASN A 82 1.87 -12.02 11.44
CA ASN A 82 2.10 -13.47 11.21
C ASN A 82 3.58 -13.85 10.97
N PRO A 83 4.41 -13.85 12.03
CA PRO A 83 5.83 -14.19 11.96
C PRO A 83 6.15 -15.52 11.27
N ASP A 84 5.38 -16.57 11.56
CA ASP A 84 5.60 -17.92 11.01
C ASP A 84 5.44 -17.93 9.48
N LEU A 85 4.39 -17.29 8.98
CA LEU A 85 4.13 -17.20 7.53
C LEU A 85 5.22 -16.39 6.81
N CYS A 86 5.79 -15.38 7.46
CA CYS A 86 6.91 -14.62 6.94
C CYS A 86 8.17 -15.49 6.82
N ILE A 87 8.47 -16.30 7.83
CA ILE A 87 9.56 -17.27 7.79
C ILE A 87 9.34 -18.30 6.68
N ASP A 88 8.12 -18.83 6.55
CA ASP A 88 7.78 -19.79 5.48
C ASP A 88 7.94 -19.17 4.09
N MET A 89 7.59 -17.89 3.92
CA MET A 89 7.82 -17.17 2.67
C MET A 89 9.32 -17.00 2.37
N VAL A 90 10.14 -16.61 3.37
CA VAL A 90 11.60 -16.49 3.20
C VAL A 90 12.21 -17.83 2.81
N ARG A 91 11.79 -18.92 3.47
CA ARG A 91 12.19 -20.28 3.13
C ARG A 91 11.81 -20.64 1.69
N ALA A 92 10.54 -20.46 1.33
CA ALA A 92 10.06 -20.76 0.00
C ALA A 92 10.81 -19.99 -1.10
N LEU A 93 11.19 -18.74 -0.85
CA LEU A 93 11.98 -17.93 -1.77
C LEU A 93 13.45 -18.38 -1.84
N GLY A 94 14.11 -18.56 -0.70
CA GLY A 94 15.52 -18.91 -0.62
C GLY A 94 15.82 -20.34 -1.08
N GLU A 95 14.87 -21.26 -0.94
CA GLU A 95 15.01 -22.66 -1.35
C GLU A 95 14.59 -22.88 -2.82
N SER A 96 13.80 -21.96 -3.40
CA SER A 96 13.32 -22.08 -4.77
C SER A 96 14.44 -21.89 -5.81
N PRO A 97 14.65 -22.83 -6.75
CA PRO A 97 15.62 -22.64 -7.85
C PRO A 97 15.36 -21.39 -8.69
N ARG A 98 14.09 -20.96 -8.77
CA ARG A 98 13.67 -19.77 -9.53
C ARG A 98 14.05 -18.47 -8.84
N PHE A 99 14.03 -18.42 -7.50
CA PHE A 99 14.16 -17.17 -6.74
C PHE A 99 15.43 -17.06 -5.93
N ARG A 100 16.07 -18.16 -5.57
CA ARG A 100 17.20 -18.18 -4.64
C ARG A 100 18.40 -17.31 -5.02
N GLU A 101 18.57 -17.02 -6.32
CA GLU A 101 19.63 -16.17 -6.86
C GLU A 101 19.21 -14.71 -7.07
N VAL A 102 17.94 -14.35 -6.85
CA VAL A 102 17.46 -12.96 -6.87
C VAL A 102 18.18 -12.19 -5.77
N ARG A 103 18.73 -11.03 -6.11
CA ARG A 103 19.61 -10.26 -5.21
C ARG A 103 18.92 -9.03 -4.67
N LEU A 104 18.89 -8.89 -3.34
CA LEU A 104 18.30 -7.77 -2.64
C LEU A 104 19.33 -6.66 -2.38
N SER A 105 18.91 -5.40 -2.56
CA SER A 105 19.74 -4.21 -2.33
C SER A 105 18.87 -2.96 -2.19
N ASN A 106 19.51 -1.81 -1.98
CA ASN A 106 18.87 -0.50 -1.96
C ASN A 106 17.76 -0.41 -0.91
N LEU A 107 17.97 -1.03 0.24
CA LEU A 107 16.98 -1.01 1.31
C LEU A 107 16.91 0.39 1.92
N ILE A 108 15.70 0.95 1.98
CA ILE A 108 15.34 2.03 2.91
C ILE A 108 14.38 1.44 3.91
N GLU A 109 14.65 1.63 5.19
CA GLU A 109 13.72 1.33 6.28
C GLU A 109 13.85 2.41 7.35
N PRO A 110 12.75 2.80 8.03
CA PRO A 110 12.80 3.78 9.11
C PRO A 110 13.51 3.17 10.32
N GLU A 111 14.33 3.99 10.99
CA GLU A 111 15.13 3.56 12.15
C GLU A 111 14.34 3.60 13.45
N ASP A 112 13.51 4.63 13.60
CA ASP A 112 12.67 4.81 14.78
C ASP A 112 11.23 4.43 14.45
N LYS A 113 10.63 3.64 15.33
CA LYS A 113 9.18 3.37 15.30
C LYS A 113 8.36 4.64 15.47
N SER A 114 8.93 5.72 16.03
CA SER A 114 8.27 7.01 16.20
C SER A 114 8.28 7.88 14.94
N ASP A 115 9.10 7.53 13.94
CA ASP A 115 9.20 8.26 12.67
C ASP A 115 7.81 8.31 11.99
N PRO A 116 7.25 9.52 11.77
CA PRO A 116 5.95 9.68 11.16
C PRO A 116 5.90 9.25 9.68
N GLU A 117 7.03 9.19 8.97
CA GLU A 117 7.04 9.03 7.51
C GLU A 117 7.04 7.56 7.05
N ARG A 118 7.61 6.66 7.88
CA ARG A 118 7.62 5.17 7.76
C ARG A 118 7.84 4.60 6.35
N PHE A 119 8.46 5.36 5.44
CA PHE A 119 8.73 4.94 4.08
C PHE A 119 9.73 3.79 4.09
N CYS A 120 9.42 2.73 3.35
CA CYS A 120 10.33 1.59 3.19
C CYS A 120 10.26 1.09 1.75
N ALA A 121 11.43 0.81 1.19
CA ALA A 121 11.58 0.32 -0.16
C ALA A 121 12.72 -0.70 -0.22
N LEU A 122 12.60 -1.63 -1.16
CA LEU A 122 13.59 -2.67 -1.41
C LEU A 122 13.68 -2.95 -2.90
N THR A 123 14.89 -3.10 -3.41
CA THR A 123 15.13 -3.51 -4.80
C THR A 123 15.58 -4.96 -4.86
N ALA A 124 14.95 -5.72 -5.75
CA ALA A 124 15.32 -7.08 -6.09
C ALA A 124 15.80 -7.16 -7.55
N ASP A 125 17.07 -7.50 -7.76
CA ASP A 125 17.63 -7.82 -9.07
C ASP A 125 17.24 -9.26 -9.45
N LEU A 126 16.46 -9.38 -10.52
CA LEU A 126 15.95 -10.67 -11.00
C LEU A 126 17.00 -11.49 -11.78
N GLY A 127 18.19 -10.94 -12.02
CA GLY A 127 19.31 -11.62 -12.68
C GLY A 127 19.19 -11.71 -14.21
N ASN A 128 18.16 -11.10 -14.79
CA ASN A 128 17.86 -11.12 -16.23
C ASN A 128 17.79 -9.70 -16.83
N GLY A 129 18.43 -8.72 -16.18
CA GLY A 129 18.38 -7.31 -16.62
C GLY A 129 17.08 -6.59 -16.26
N VAL A 130 16.31 -7.14 -15.31
CA VAL A 130 15.10 -6.52 -14.76
C VAL A 130 15.25 -6.31 -13.25
N LEU A 131 14.96 -5.10 -12.77
CA LEU A 131 14.79 -4.86 -11.34
C LEU A 131 13.31 -4.90 -10.96
N PHE A 132 13.00 -5.52 -9.82
CA PHE A 132 11.74 -5.34 -9.12
C PHE A 132 11.93 -4.33 -7.98
N ILE A 133 11.19 -3.23 -8.02
CA ILE A 133 11.21 -2.18 -7.00
C ILE A 133 9.95 -2.32 -6.15
N SER A 134 10.14 -2.67 -4.89
CA SER A 134 9.06 -2.91 -3.95
C SER A 134 8.92 -1.76 -2.97
N PHE A 135 7.74 -1.16 -2.89
CA PHE A 135 7.39 -0.21 -1.85
C PHE A 135 6.58 -0.89 -0.76
N ARG A 136 6.96 -0.68 0.50
CA ARG A 136 6.14 -1.06 1.65
C ARG A 136 4.91 -0.17 1.70
N GLY A 137 3.79 -0.76 2.11
CA GLY A 137 2.66 0.04 2.54
C GLY A 137 2.86 0.53 3.96
N THR A 138 1.78 1.03 4.54
CA THR A 138 1.77 1.41 5.94
C THR A 138 1.70 0.15 6.82
N ASP A 139 2.31 0.20 8.00
CA ASP A 139 1.90 -0.70 9.09
C ASP A 139 0.45 -0.43 9.55
N SER A 140 -0.09 -1.34 10.35
CA SER A 140 -1.49 -1.33 10.80
C SER A 140 -1.83 -0.20 11.77
N THR A 141 -0.90 0.68 12.15
CA THR A 141 -1.14 1.66 13.22
C THR A 141 -1.97 2.85 12.77
N VAL A 142 -2.82 3.38 13.66
CA VAL A 142 -3.65 4.59 13.47
C VAL A 142 -2.88 5.76 12.83
N ARG A 143 -1.60 5.96 13.19
CA ARG A 143 -0.77 7.04 12.62
C ARG A 143 -0.44 6.82 11.16
N GLY A 144 -0.12 5.59 10.80
CA GLY A 144 0.16 5.23 9.43
C GLY A 144 -1.05 5.39 8.49
N TRP A 145 -2.26 5.40 9.06
CA TRP A 145 -3.46 5.74 8.33
C TRP A 145 -3.63 7.24 8.04
N LYS A 146 -2.96 8.14 8.77
CA LYS A 146 -2.97 9.58 8.49
C LYS A 146 -2.35 9.90 7.13
N ASP A 147 -1.25 9.23 6.77
CA ASP A 147 -0.65 9.33 5.45
C ASP A 147 -1.56 8.75 4.35
N ASN A 148 -2.20 7.61 4.60
CA ASN A 148 -3.18 7.02 3.68
C ASN A 148 -4.38 7.94 3.47
N TYR A 149 -4.72 8.68 4.52
CA TYR A 149 -5.78 9.64 4.51
C TYR A 149 -5.43 10.84 3.63
N GLU A 150 -4.22 11.41 3.76
CA GLU A 150 -3.73 12.51 2.92
C GLU A 150 -3.89 12.23 1.43
N MET A 151 -3.68 10.98 1.02
CA MET A 151 -3.80 10.54 -0.37
C MET A 151 -5.22 10.68 -0.95
N GLY A 152 -6.25 10.83 -0.11
CA GLY A 152 -7.63 11.03 -0.54
C GLY A 152 -8.01 12.44 -0.97
N PHE A 153 -7.11 13.40 -0.80
CA PHE A 153 -7.35 14.81 -1.16
C PHE A 153 -6.09 15.59 -1.49
N LEU A 154 -4.91 15.03 -1.25
CA LEU A 154 -3.62 15.57 -1.61
C LEU A 154 -2.93 14.57 -2.54
N CYS A 155 -2.50 15.04 -3.70
CA CYS A 155 -1.63 14.31 -4.60
C CYS A 155 -0.67 15.33 -5.25
N PRO A 156 0.65 15.27 -4.96
CA PRO A 156 1.31 14.24 -4.18
C PRO A 156 1.26 14.43 -2.65
N VAL A 157 1.14 13.32 -1.91
CA VAL A 157 1.56 13.26 -0.51
C VAL A 157 3.07 13.09 -0.38
N HIS A 158 3.62 13.33 0.82
CA HIS A 158 5.06 13.20 1.07
C HIS A 158 5.62 11.84 0.64
N SER A 159 5.01 10.75 1.11
CA SER A 159 5.45 9.38 0.75
C SER A 159 5.43 9.07 -0.76
N GLN A 160 4.57 9.74 -1.53
CA GLN A 160 4.56 9.65 -3.00
C GLN A 160 5.76 10.39 -3.60
N LYS A 161 6.10 11.59 -3.09
CA LYS A 161 7.32 12.31 -3.49
C LYS A 161 8.57 11.49 -3.19
N VAL A 162 8.67 10.94 -1.97
CA VAL A 162 9.79 10.07 -1.56
C VAL A 162 9.89 8.83 -2.45
N ALA A 163 8.77 8.18 -2.79
CA ALA A 163 8.77 7.04 -3.71
C ALA A 163 9.32 7.41 -5.10
N ALA A 164 8.94 8.58 -5.63
CA ALA A 164 9.45 9.10 -6.90
C ALA A 164 10.94 9.46 -6.80
N ALA A 165 11.40 10.06 -5.70
CA ALA A 165 12.81 10.37 -5.47
C ALA A 165 13.68 9.10 -5.40
N TYR A 166 13.22 8.09 -4.64
CA TYR A 166 13.86 6.77 -4.58
C TYR A 166 14.01 6.16 -5.97
N PHE A 167 12.92 6.13 -6.73
CA PHE A 167 12.92 5.57 -8.07
C PHE A 167 13.84 6.35 -9.01
N SER A 168 13.78 7.69 -8.97
CA SER A 168 14.64 8.57 -9.75
C SER A 168 16.12 8.36 -9.48
N GLN A 169 16.53 8.28 -8.22
CA GLN A 169 17.93 8.11 -7.84
C GLN A 169 18.46 6.72 -8.23
N LEU A 170 17.64 5.67 -8.06
CA LEU A 170 17.98 4.32 -8.49
C LEU A 170 18.25 4.25 -10.01
N LEU A 171 17.49 5.00 -10.81
CA LEU A 171 17.63 5.00 -12.26
C LEU A 171 18.84 5.80 -12.78
N GLN A 172 19.55 6.53 -11.93
CA GLN A 172 20.81 7.18 -12.33
C GLN A 172 21.91 6.14 -12.65
N SER A 173 21.86 4.97 -11.99
CA SER A 173 22.83 3.87 -12.20
C SER A 173 22.23 2.67 -12.93
N TRP A 174 20.90 2.62 -13.11
CA TRP A 174 20.22 1.52 -13.78
C TRP A 174 19.51 1.94 -15.07
N HIS A 175 19.96 1.37 -16.20
CA HIS A 175 19.40 1.61 -17.53
C HIS A 175 18.56 0.45 -18.07
N GLY A 176 18.46 -0.66 -17.34
CA GLY A 176 17.67 -1.83 -17.72
C GLY A 176 16.17 -1.65 -17.51
N ALA A 177 15.43 -2.73 -17.74
CA ALA A 177 13.99 -2.78 -17.53
C ALA A 177 13.64 -2.82 -16.03
N VAL A 178 12.43 -2.37 -15.69
CA VAL A 178 11.97 -2.32 -14.30
C VAL A 178 10.53 -2.78 -14.17
N ILE A 179 10.23 -3.36 -13.01
CA ILE A 179 8.89 -3.66 -12.53
C ILE A 179 8.76 -2.96 -11.18
N LEU A 180 7.64 -2.28 -10.97
CA LEU A 180 7.35 -1.64 -9.69
C LEU A 180 6.16 -2.35 -9.03
N GLY A 181 6.11 -2.36 -7.70
CA GLY A 181 4.93 -2.84 -7.04
C GLY A 181 4.94 -2.67 -5.54
N GLY A 182 3.79 -2.96 -4.95
CA GLY A 182 3.62 -2.90 -3.51
C GLY A 182 2.25 -3.41 -3.09
N HIS A 183 2.12 -3.59 -1.79
CA HIS A 183 0.87 -3.97 -1.13
C HIS A 183 0.32 -2.77 -0.36
N SER A 184 -1.01 -2.64 -0.30
CA SER A 184 -1.69 -1.54 0.40
C SER A 184 -1.21 -0.19 -0.16
N LYS A 185 -0.86 0.78 0.69
CA LYS A 185 -0.25 2.06 0.29
C LYS A 185 0.90 1.90 -0.72
N GLY A 186 1.73 0.86 -0.59
CA GLY A 186 2.87 0.63 -1.47
C GLY A 186 2.46 0.39 -2.93
N GLY A 187 1.26 -0.14 -3.18
CA GLY A 187 0.71 -0.29 -4.53
C GLY A 187 0.39 1.07 -5.17
N ASN A 188 -0.09 2.02 -4.38
CA ASN A 188 -0.30 3.40 -4.83
C ASN A 188 1.05 4.10 -5.07
N LEU A 189 2.02 3.98 -4.15
CA LEU A 189 3.36 4.56 -4.33
C LEU A 189 4.03 4.09 -5.62
N ALA A 190 3.88 2.80 -5.95
CA ALA A 190 4.37 2.23 -7.21
C ALA A 190 3.75 2.88 -8.45
N ILE A 191 2.43 3.08 -8.45
CA ILE A 191 1.72 3.74 -9.56
C ILE A 191 2.13 5.21 -9.67
N TYR A 192 2.19 5.93 -8.54
CA TYR A 192 2.58 7.33 -8.52
C TYR A 192 3.98 7.54 -9.09
N ALA A 193 4.99 6.84 -8.56
CA ALA A 193 6.38 6.96 -9.00
C ALA A 193 6.55 6.59 -10.48
N SER A 194 5.75 5.64 -10.97
CA SER A 194 5.74 5.25 -12.39
C SER A 194 5.08 6.30 -13.29
N SER A 195 4.08 7.02 -12.79
CA SER A 195 3.31 8.00 -13.55
C SER A 195 4.11 9.29 -13.81
N VAL A 196 4.83 9.75 -12.78
CA VAL A 196 5.53 11.04 -12.78
C VAL A 196 6.95 10.97 -13.33
N CYS A 197 7.42 9.79 -13.74
CA CYS A 197 8.74 9.63 -14.32
C CYS A 197 8.78 10.04 -15.80
N PRO A 198 9.96 10.42 -16.34
CA PRO A 198 10.12 10.75 -17.75
C PRO A 198 9.66 9.64 -18.66
N LYS A 199 9.20 9.98 -19.87
CA LYS A 199 8.64 9.01 -20.82
C LYS A 199 9.63 7.87 -21.13
N GLU A 200 10.91 8.17 -21.25
CA GLU A 200 11.98 7.19 -21.52
C GLU A 200 12.12 6.18 -20.38
N VAL A 201 11.82 6.60 -19.14
CA VAL A 201 11.73 5.70 -18.00
C VAL A 201 10.45 4.88 -18.07
N GLN A 202 9.30 5.51 -18.35
CA GLN A 202 8.01 4.81 -18.50
C GLN A 202 8.10 3.70 -19.54
N ASP A 203 8.82 3.91 -20.64
CA ASP A 203 9.02 2.91 -21.70
C ASP A 203 9.77 1.65 -21.20
N ARG A 204 10.64 1.79 -20.18
CA ARG A 204 11.36 0.67 -19.53
C ARG A 204 10.55 -0.05 -18.46
N ILE A 205 9.41 0.51 -18.04
CA ILE A 205 8.51 -0.14 -17.09
C ILE A 205 7.76 -1.27 -17.81
N LEU A 206 7.96 -2.50 -17.34
CA LEU A 206 7.31 -3.69 -17.90
C LEU A 206 5.94 -3.95 -17.29
N ALA A 207 5.80 -3.71 -15.98
CA ALA A 207 4.60 -3.98 -15.21
C ALA A 207 4.61 -3.17 -13.90
N ILE A 208 3.41 -2.82 -13.42
CA ILE A 208 3.19 -2.14 -12.14
C ILE A 208 2.17 -2.94 -11.34
N TYR A 209 2.58 -3.55 -10.23
CA TYR A 209 1.70 -4.39 -9.41
C TYR A 209 1.17 -3.63 -8.20
N SER A 210 -0.15 -3.45 -8.14
CA SER A 210 -0.84 -2.92 -6.97
C SER A 210 -1.66 -4.03 -6.30
N LEU A 211 -1.21 -4.48 -5.13
CA LEU A 211 -1.89 -5.53 -4.36
C LEU A 211 -2.75 -4.87 -3.29
N ASP A 212 -4.06 -4.82 -3.55
CA ASP A 212 -5.08 -4.20 -2.72
C ASP A 212 -4.74 -2.74 -2.31
N GLY A 213 -4.10 -2.00 -3.21
CA GLY A 213 -3.73 -0.60 -3.01
C GLY A 213 -4.86 0.38 -3.36
N PRO A 214 -4.99 1.49 -2.60
CA PRO A 214 -6.00 2.50 -2.85
C PRO A 214 -5.77 3.21 -4.20
N GLY A 215 -6.84 3.78 -4.75
CA GLY A 215 -6.83 4.57 -5.97
C GLY A 215 -6.21 5.96 -5.80
N PHE A 216 -6.59 6.88 -6.69
CA PHE A 216 -6.12 8.27 -6.72
C PHE A 216 -7.29 9.24 -6.83
N ASN A 217 -6.99 10.54 -6.66
CA ASN A 217 -7.95 11.59 -6.96
C ASN A 217 -8.20 11.72 -8.48
N PRO A 218 -9.35 12.23 -8.92
CA PRO A 218 -9.68 12.36 -10.33
C PRO A 218 -8.66 13.17 -11.14
N GLU A 219 -8.09 14.21 -10.54
CA GLU A 219 -7.13 15.11 -11.20
C GLU A 219 -5.87 14.36 -11.63
N PHE A 220 -5.30 13.52 -10.76
CA PHE A 220 -4.14 12.70 -11.08
C PHE A 220 -4.44 11.68 -12.18
N LEU A 221 -5.64 11.08 -12.17
CA LEU A 221 -6.05 10.09 -13.17
C LEU A 221 -6.18 10.68 -14.58
N GLN A 222 -6.34 12.01 -14.70
CA GLN A 222 -6.38 12.70 -15.99
C GLN A 222 -5.00 13.08 -16.54
N THR A 223 -3.93 12.93 -15.75
CA THR A 223 -2.57 13.25 -16.18
C THR A 223 -2.11 12.33 -17.31
N GLU A 224 -1.33 12.88 -18.24
CA GLU A 224 -0.77 12.10 -19.35
C GLU A 224 0.22 11.04 -18.86
N GLY A 225 0.92 11.31 -17.75
CA GLY A 225 1.78 10.33 -17.08
C GLY A 225 1.00 9.08 -16.67
N PHE A 226 -0.16 9.25 -16.04
CA PHE A 226 -0.98 8.14 -15.58
C PHE A 226 -1.55 7.35 -16.76
N LYS A 227 -2.16 8.04 -17.74
CA LYS A 227 -2.76 7.40 -18.93
C LYS A 227 -1.76 6.54 -19.70
N ARG A 228 -0.49 6.96 -19.80
CA ARG A 228 0.56 6.18 -20.48
C ARG A 228 0.91 4.88 -19.76
N ILE A 229 0.90 4.88 -18.43
CA ILE A 229 1.24 3.70 -17.64
C ILE A 229 0.04 2.80 -17.35
N GLU A 230 -1.20 3.29 -17.49
CA GLU A 230 -2.43 2.57 -17.17
C GLU A 230 -2.46 1.13 -17.74
N PRO A 231 -2.11 0.87 -19.01
CA PRO A 231 -2.11 -0.48 -19.58
C PRO A 231 -1.09 -1.44 -18.94
N LYS A 232 -0.12 -0.90 -18.20
CA LYS A 232 0.94 -1.65 -17.49
C LYS A 232 0.57 -1.94 -16.04
N ILE A 233 -0.55 -1.41 -15.55
CA ILE A 233 -0.98 -1.59 -14.16
C ILE A 233 -1.74 -2.90 -14.01
N HIS A 234 -1.25 -3.75 -13.12
CA HIS A 234 -1.89 -4.98 -12.68
C HIS A 234 -2.39 -4.79 -11.24
N LYS A 235 -3.67 -4.42 -11.12
CA LYS A 235 -4.33 -4.30 -9.81
C LYS A 235 -5.01 -5.61 -9.44
N ILE A 236 -4.73 -6.10 -8.23
CA ILE A 236 -5.31 -7.34 -7.70
C ILE A 236 -5.87 -7.04 -6.32
N VAL A 237 -7.11 -7.43 -6.08
CA VAL A 237 -7.83 -7.16 -4.82
C VAL A 237 -8.49 -8.44 -4.31
N PRO A 238 -8.65 -8.62 -2.99
CA PRO A 238 -9.43 -9.73 -2.45
C PRO A 238 -10.93 -9.54 -2.66
N GLU A 239 -11.72 -10.60 -2.49
CA GLU A 239 -13.19 -10.54 -2.47
C GLU A 239 -13.72 -9.49 -1.48
N PHE A 240 -13.11 -9.41 -0.29
CA PHE A 240 -13.36 -8.34 0.68
C PHE A 240 -12.27 -7.26 0.59
N SER A 241 -12.35 -6.39 -0.41
CA SER A 241 -11.44 -5.26 -0.59
C SER A 241 -12.04 -3.95 -0.09
N PHE A 242 -11.67 -3.55 1.12
CA PHE A 242 -11.97 -2.20 1.62
C PHE A 242 -10.92 -1.20 1.12
N ILE A 243 -9.63 -1.50 1.34
CA ILE A 243 -8.50 -0.62 1.01
C ILE A 243 -8.41 -0.36 -0.49
N GLY A 244 -8.46 -1.41 -1.31
CA GLY A 244 -8.38 -1.30 -2.77
C GLY A 244 -9.57 -0.56 -3.40
N SER A 245 -10.68 -0.43 -2.67
CA SER A 245 -11.89 0.31 -3.07
C SER A 245 -11.89 1.78 -2.62
N LEU A 246 -10.90 2.21 -1.83
CA LEU A 246 -10.74 3.62 -1.48
C LEU A 246 -10.25 4.40 -2.69
N LEU A 247 -10.83 5.59 -2.91
CA LEU A 247 -10.50 6.51 -4.01
C LEU A 247 -10.80 5.92 -5.41
N GLN A 248 -10.61 6.72 -6.46
CA GLN A 248 -10.95 6.32 -7.82
C GLN A 248 -9.82 5.53 -8.47
N SER A 249 -10.18 4.52 -9.25
CA SER A 249 -9.23 3.67 -9.98
C SER A 249 -9.88 3.25 -11.30
N PRO A 250 -9.51 3.85 -12.44
CA PRO A 250 -10.03 3.43 -13.74
C PRO A 250 -9.47 2.07 -14.20
N VAL A 251 -8.37 1.63 -13.57
CA VAL A 251 -7.69 0.36 -13.84
C VAL A 251 -8.60 -0.83 -13.55
N HIS A 252 -8.76 -1.70 -14.55
CA HIS A 252 -9.40 -3.00 -14.36
C HIS A 252 -8.59 -3.86 -13.38
N TYR A 253 -9.26 -4.44 -12.40
CA TYR A 253 -8.62 -5.26 -11.37
C TYR A 253 -9.12 -6.70 -11.36
N SER A 254 -8.22 -7.63 -11.01
CA SER A 254 -8.57 -9.02 -10.75
C SER A 254 -9.01 -9.20 -9.30
N ILE A 255 -10.09 -9.94 -9.08
CA ILE A 255 -10.58 -10.25 -7.73
C ILE A 255 -10.15 -11.67 -7.38
N VAL A 256 -9.55 -11.85 -6.20
CA VAL A 256 -9.03 -13.14 -5.75
C VAL A 256 -9.70 -13.62 -4.47
N LYS A 257 -9.90 -14.93 -4.38
CA LYS A 257 -10.40 -15.60 -3.18
C LYS A 257 -9.33 -15.64 -2.11
N SER A 258 -9.75 -15.66 -0.86
CA SER A 258 -8.85 -15.71 0.29
C SER A 258 -9.30 -16.77 1.30
N ASN A 259 -8.33 -17.35 2.00
CA ASN A 259 -8.56 -18.22 3.17
C ASN A 259 -8.92 -17.41 4.43
N ALA A 260 -8.75 -16.09 4.41
CA ALA A 260 -9.11 -15.20 5.50
C ALA A 260 -10.54 -14.65 5.33
N SER A 261 -11.06 -14.06 6.40
CA SER A 261 -12.41 -13.49 6.44
C SER A 261 -12.37 -11.98 6.68
N GLY A 262 -13.29 -11.25 6.04
CA GLY A 262 -13.43 -9.81 6.22
C GLY A 262 -12.16 -9.05 5.83
N ILE A 263 -11.81 -8.02 6.58
CA ILE A 263 -10.65 -7.16 6.28
C ILE A 263 -9.30 -7.90 6.34
N LYS A 264 -9.22 -9.05 7.02
CA LYS A 264 -8.01 -9.89 7.02
C LYS A 264 -7.68 -10.44 5.62
N GLN A 265 -8.62 -10.41 4.67
CA GLN A 265 -8.32 -10.74 3.28
C GLN A 265 -7.38 -9.74 2.62
N HIS A 266 -7.19 -8.55 3.19
CA HIS A 266 -6.22 -7.55 2.73
C HIS A 266 -4.82 -8.16 2.61
N TYR A 267 -4.41 -9.01 3.57
CA TYR A 267 -3.09 -9.65 3.59
C TYR A 267 -2.92 -10.64 2.42
N PRO A 268 -2.02 -10.37 1.44
CA PRO A 268 -1.91 -11.18 0.23
C PRO A 268 -1.49 -12.63 0.47
N ILE A 269 -0.85 -12.91 1.60
CA ILE A 269 -0.46 -14.27 1.99
C ILE A 269 -1.68 -15.20 2.21
N SER A 270 -2.87 -14.63 2.42
CA SER A 270 -4.12 -15.37 2.54
C SER A 270 -4.76 -15.71 1.20
N TRP A 271 -4.26 -15.15 0.08
CA TRP A 271 -4.89 -15.28 -1.24
C TRP A 271 -4.68 -16.67 -1.83
N GLN A 272 -5.74 -17.20 -2.41
CA GLN A 272 -5.79 -18.56 -2.91
C GLN A 272 -5.21 -18.68 -4.32
N PHE A 273 -4.52 -19.78 -4.56
CA PHE A 273 -4.05 -20.20 -5.88
C PHE A 273 -4.68 -21.53 -6.27
N LYS A 274 -4.96 -21.70 -7.55
CA LYS A 274 -5.34 -22.98 -8.16
C LYS A 274 -4.10 -23.86 -8.32
N LYS A 275 -4.30 -25.16 -8.57
CA LYS A 275 -3.20 -26.13 -8.78
C LYS A 275 -2.25 -25.74 -9.91
N ASN A 276 -2.72 -25.00 -10.91
CA ASN A 276 -1.93 -24.50 -12.03
C ASN A 276 -1.17 -23.20 -11.71
N LEU A 277 -1.05 -22.82 -10.43
CA LEU A 277 -0.35 -21.63 -9.94
C LEU A 277 -0.95 -20.29 -10.38
N GLN A 278 -2.17 -20.29 -10.93
CA GLN A 278 -2.94 -19.06 -11.16
C GLN A 278 -3.75 -18.69 -9.92
N PHE A 279 -4.06 -17.40 -9.77
CA PHE A 279 -4.97 -16.96 -8.70
C PHE A 279 -6.33 -17.67 -8.82
N ASN A 280 -6.87 -18.06 -7.67
CA ASN A 280 -8.27 -18.47 -7.60
C ASN A 280 -9.13 -17.20 -7.62
N THR A 281 -9.68 -16.86 -8.78
CA THR A 281 -10.41 -15.62 -8.95
C THR A 281 -11.86 -15.72 -8.47
N ALA A 282 -12.41 -14.57 -8.09
CA ALA A 282 -13.82 -14.35 -7.87
C ALA A 282 -14.38 -13.42 -8.94
N GLU A 283 -15.70 -13.45 -9.15
CA GLU A 283 -16.34 -12.65 -10.20
C GLU A 283 -16.67 -11.23 -9.73
N LYS A 284 -16.88 -11.03 -8.43
CA LYS A 284 -17.35 -9.75 -7.87
C LYS A 284 -16.81 -9.51 -6.47
N ILE A 285 -16.73 -8.23 -6.11
CA ILE A 285 -16.45 -7.80 -4.74
C ILE A 285 -17.62 -8.23 -3.85
N ALA A 286 -17.31 -8.64 -2.61
CA ALA A 286 -18.32 -8.96 -1.62
C ALA A 286 -19.26 -7.76 -1.42
N PRO A 287 -20.59 -7.94 -1.45
CA PRO A 287 -21.54 -6.83 -1.34
C PRO A 287 -21.31 -5.91 -0.13
N LEU A 288 -20.91 -6.50 1.00
CA LEU A 288 -20.57 -5.74 2.21
C LEU A 288 -19.33 -4.85 2.01
N ALA A 289 -18.27 -5.34 1.37
CA ALA A 289 -17.07 -4.56 1.10
C ALA A 289 -17.35 -3.42 0.10
N ALA A 290 -18.10 -3.71 -0.97
CA ALA A 290 -18.52 -2.72 -1.96
C ALA A 290 -19.32 -1.58 -1.30
N TYR A 291 -20.30 -1.91 -0.45
CA TYR A 291 -21.09 -0.91 0.25
C TYR A 291 -20.26 -0.06 1.22
N ILE A 292 -19.37 -0.69 2.02
CA ILE A 292 -18.50 0.04 2.95
C ILE A 292 -17.62 1.02 2.17
N GLY A 293 -17.02 0.56 1.06
CA GLY A 293 -16.24 1.41 0.14
C GLY A 293 -17.06 2.58 -0.42
N ASP A 294 -18.26 2.31 -0.95
CA ASP A 294 -19.16 3.33 -1.49
C ASP A 294 -19.58 4.35 -0.42
N THR A 295 -19.86 3.91 0.79
CA THR A 295 -20.26 4.79 1.91
C THR A 295 -19.10 5.69 2.30
N PHE A 296 -17.91 5.12 2.46
CA PHE A 296 -16.71 5.89 2.74
C PHE A 296 -16.41 6.91 1.64
N ASN A 297 -16.46 6.48 0.37
CA ASN A 297 -16.23 7.35 -0.79
C ASN A 297 -17.29 8.45 -0.92
N LYS A 298 -18.57 8.18 -0.60
CA LYS A 298 -19.62 9.21 -0.56
C LYS A 298 -19.35 10.24 0.54
N TRP A 299 -18.92 9.78 1.71
CA TRP A 299 -18.63 10.66 2.84
C TRP A 299 -17.42 11.54 2.59
N ILE A 300 -16.30 10.96 2.15
CA ILE A 300 -15.07 11.73 1.88
C ILE A 300 -15.32 12.77 0.78
N ASN A 301 -16.09 12.45 -0.26
CA ASN A 301 -16.36 13.36 -1.37
C ASN A 301 -17.37 14.49 -1.07
N ARG A 302 -18.03 14.49 0.11
CA ARG A 302 -18.91 15.60 0.54
C ARG A 302 -18.14 16.81 1.05
N TYR A 303 -16.89 16.61 1.46
CA TYR A 303 -16.07 17.65 2.06
C TYR A 303 -15.00 18.14 1.09
N ASP A 304 -14.60 19.41 1.24
CA ASP A 304 -13.38 19.94 0.64
C ASP A 304 -12.14 19.36 1.36
N ALA A 305 -10.94 19.72 0.90
CA ALA A 305 -9.69 19.20 1.47
C ALA A 305 -9.59 19.41 3.00
N ALA A 306 -9.99 20.60 3.49
CA ALA A 306 -9.96 20.94 4.91
C ALA A 306 -11.00 20.13 5.71
N GLY A 307 -12.21 19.98 5.20
CA GLY A 307 -13.28 19.20 5.82
C GLY A 307 -12.99 17.70 5.82
N LYS A 308 -12.40 17.16 4.75
CA LYS A 308 -11.88 15.78 4.71
C LYS A 308 -10.87 15.57 5.86
N LYS A 309 -10.08 16.59 6.18
CA LYS A 309 -9.04 16.55 7.22
C LYS A 309 -9.60 16.44 8.60
N ILE A 310 -10.51 17.34 8.88
CA ILE A 310 -11.21 17.33 10.15
C ILE A 310 -11.99 16.01 10.31
N PHE A 311 -12.68 15.53 9.26
CA PHE A 311 -13.44 14.27 9.32
C PHE A 311 -12.53 13.07 9.61
N ILE A 312 -11.45 12.89 8.87
CA ILE A 312 -10.64 11.69 8.99
C ILE A 312 -9.72 11.73 10.22
N ASP A 313 -9.13 12.88 10.57
CA ASP A 313 -8.40 13.05 11.84
C ASP A 313 -9.31 12.64 13.01
N THR A 314 -10.54 13.12 12.99
CA THR A 314 -11.51 12.85 14.06
C THR A 314 -11.96 11.41 14.11
N LEU A 315 -12.16 10.78 12.94
CA LEU A 315 -12.47 9.35 12.85
C LEU A 315 -11.37 8.57 13.58
N PHE A 316 -10.11 8.74 13.16
CA PHE A 316 -8.96 8.01 13.68
C PHE A 316 -8.63 8.32 15.14
N ASP A 317 -8.69 9.58 15.56
CA ASP A 317 -8.49 9.97 16.96
C ASP A 317 -9.55 9.32 17.86
N SER A 318 -10.80 9.25 17.38
CA SER A 318 -11.88 8.56 18.11
C SER A 318 -11.65 7.05 18.17
N LEU A 319 -11.09 6.43 17.12
CA LEU A 319 -10.71 5.01 17.13
C LEU A 319 -9.63 4.75 18.17
N ALA A 320 -8.55 5.53 18.14
CA ALA A 320 -7.43 5.42 19.08
C ALA A 320 -7.89 5.64 20.53
N ALA A 321 -8.70 6.69 20.79
CA ALA A 321 -9.24 6.98 22.11
C ALA A 321 -10.20 5.89 22.62
N ALA A 322 -10.83 5.13 21.72
CA ALA A 322 -11.66 3.98 22.05
C ALA A 322 -10.85 2.67 22.25
N GLY A 323 -9.53 2.71 22.09
CA GLY A 323 -8.61 1.59 22.28
C GLY A 323 -8.51 0.65 21.07
N TYR A 324 -8.91 1.11 19.90
CA TYR A 324 -8.79 0.37 18.65
C TYR A 324 -7.48 0.74 17.95
N ASN A 325 -6.63 -0.26 17.67
CA ASN A 325 -5.32 -0.04 17.07
C ASN A 325 -5.34 -0.12 15.54
N ASP A 326 -6.33 -0.81 14.97
CA ASP A 326 -6.56 -0.92 13.53
C ASP A 326 -8.07 -1.06 13.19
N PHE A 327 -8.40 -1.01 11.90
CA PHE A 327 -9.77 -1.26 11.43
C PHE A 327 -10.20 -2.73 11.55
N GLU A 328 -9.25 -3.65 11.69
CA GLU A 328 -9.55 -5.07 11.88
C GLU A 328 -10.30 -5.30 13.18
N ASP A 329 -9.87 -4.66 14.26
CA ASP A 329 -10.54 -4.70 15.56
C ASP A 329 -11.98 -4.14 15.51
N ILE A 330 -12.24 -3.18 14.62
CA ILE A 330 -13.56 -2.54 14.47
C ILE A 330 -14.48 -3.38 13.59
N PHE A 331 -13.99 -3.86 12.45
CA PHE A 331 -14.79 -4.69 11.55
C PHE A 331 -15.05 -6.08 12.12
N SER A 332 -14.16 -6.58 12.97
CA SER A 332 -14.34 -7.86 13.65
C SER A 332 -15.38 -7.79 14.79
N ASP A 333 -15.48 -6.66 15.50
CA ASP A 333 -16.48 -6.45 16.57
C ASP A 333 -17.16 -5.07 16.52
N PHE A 334 -17.88 -4.83 15.43
CA PHE A 334 -18.57 -3.56 15.21
C PHE A 334 -19.64 -3.26 16.28
N LYS A 335 -20.25 -4.32 16.86
CA LYS A 335 -21.28 -4.18 17.90
C LYS A 335 -20.72 -3.61 19.19
N SER A 336 -19.54 -4.06 19.61
CA SER A 336 -18.88 -3.52 20.80
C SER A 336 -18.13 -2.22 20.53
N ALA A 337 -17.69 -1.99 19.29
CA ALA A 337 -17.03 -0.75 18.87
C ALA A 337 -17.98 0.45 18.87
N LEU A 338 -19.19 0.28 18.34
CA LEU A 338 -20.12 1.38 18.12
C LEU A 338 -20.45 2.18 19.40
N PRO A 339 -20.76 1.57 20.57
CA PRO A 339 -21.01 2.33 21.81
C PRO A 339 -19.78 3.06 22.33
N LYS A 340 -18.57 2.50 22.17
CA LYS A 340 -17.32 3.15 22.60
C LYS A 340 -17.02 4.36 21.72
N LEU A 341 -17.15 4.21 20.41
CA LEU A 341 -16.98 5.28 19.43
C LEU A 341 -18.02 6.38 19.62
N TYR A 342 -19.28 6.02 19.88
CA TYR A 342 -20.33 6.99 20.19
C TYR A 342 -20.00 7.84 21.42
N ARG A 343 -19.39 7.26 22.47
CA ARG A 343 -18.92 8.04 23.63
C ARG A 343 -17.84 9.04 23.26
N GLN A 344 -16.92 8.66 22.36
CA GLN A 344 -15.90 9.58 21.86
C GLN A 344 -16.52 10.69 21.02
N PHE A 345 -17.48 10.39 20.15
CA PHE A 345 -18.11 11.43 19.33
C PHE A 345 -18.83 12.51 20.14
N ARG A 346 -19.33 12.15 21.34
CA ARG A 346 -19.95 13.12 22.24
C ARG A 346 -19.00 14.19 22.78
N THR A 347 -17.69 14.02 22.67
CA THR A 347 -16.70 15.04 23.07
C THR A 347 -16.38 16.00 21.93
N LEU A 348 -16.77 15.68 20.69
CA LEU A 348 -16.51 16.48 19.49
C LEU A 348 -17.42 17.70 19.36
N PRO A 349 -17.00 18.74 18.60
CA PRO A 349 -17.88 19.86 18.22
C PRO A 349 -19.18 19.38 17.55
N PRO A 350 -20.31 20.11 17.68
CA PRO A 350 -21.63 19.63 17.24
C PRO A 350 -21.69 19.16 15.78
N SER A 351 -21.18 19.97 14.84
CA SER A 351 -21.18 19.63 13.41
C SER A 351 -20.38 18.37 13.09
N LEU A 352 -19.27 18.18 13.78
CA LEU A 352 -18.36 17.05 13.59
C LEU A 352 -18.87 15.78 14.26
N ARG A 353 -19.51 15.94 15.43
CA ARG A 353 -20.24 14.87 16.12
C ARG A 353 -21.37 14.32 15.26
N GLU A 354 -22.19 15.20 14.69
CA GLU A 354 -23.29 14.80 13.80
C GLU A 354 -22.76 14.05 12.57
N ALA A 355 -21.68 14.56 11.95
CA ALA A 355 -21.02 13.89 10.84
C ALA A 355 -20.52 12.48 11.21
N MET A 356 -19.83 12.32 12.34
CA MET A 356 -19.34 11.02 12.81
C MET A 356 -20.46 10.06 13.15
N ILE A 357 -21.50 10.52 13.86
CA ILE A 357 -22.65 9.69 14.21
C ILE A 357 -23.35 9.21 12.94
N GLN A 358 -23.60 10.10 11.97
CA GLN A 358 -24.27 9.71 10.74
C GLN A 358 -23.41 8.73 9.91
N PHE A 359 -22.09 8.94 9.81
CA PHE A 359 -21.19 8.00 9.14
C PHE A 359 -21.28 6.59 9.75
N PHE A 360 -21.21 6.48 11.09
CA PHE A 360 -21.33 5.18 11.76
C PHE A 360 -22.75 4.60 11.73
N GLN A 361 -23.79 5.42 11.68
CA GLN A 361 -25.16 4.95 11.46
C GLN A 361 -25.35 4.40 10.04
N ASP A 362 -24.79 5.06 9.02
CA ASP A 362 -24.80 4.58 7.65
C ASP A 362 -24.08 3.22 7.54
N LEU A 363 -22.97 3.04 8.26
CA LEU A 363 -22.29 1.75 8.40
C LEU A 363 -23.11 0.71 9.20
N ALA A 364 -23.75 1.12 10.30
CA ALA A 364 -24.51 0.24 11.21
C ALA A 364 -25.83 -0.26 10.61
N ASN A 365 -26.50 0.56 9.79
CA ASN A 365 -27.75 0.21 9.12
C ASN A 365 -27.59 -1.06 8.24
N ILE A 366 -26.37 -1.35 7.77
CA ILE A 366 -26.05 -2.58 7.03
C ILE A 366 -25.98 -3.79 7.97
N ALA A 367 -25.28 -3.64 9.10
CA ALA A 367 -25.10 -4.71 10.07
C ALA A 367 -26.46 -5.18 10.61
N PHE A 368 -27.43 -4.28 10.76
CA PHE A 368 -28.77 -4.64 11.25
C PHE A 368 -29.75 -5.07 10.14
N PHE A 369 -29.80 -4.39 8.99
CA PHE A 369 -30.83 -4.68 7.97
C PHE A 369 -30.40 -5.66 6.87
N GLN A 370 -29.10 -5.87 6.62
CA GLN A 370 -28.64 -6.75 5.54
C GLN A 370 -27.88 -8.00 6.01
N LEU A 371 -27.41 -8.09 7.28
CA LEU A 371 -26.83 -9.36 7.78
C LEU A 371 -27.76 -10.58 7.63
N PRO A 372 -29.10 -10.49 7.78
CA PRO A 372 -29.99 -11.63 7.53
C PRO A 372 -30.04 -12.04 6.05
N VAL A 373 -30.04 -11.06 5.14
CA VAL A 373 -30.07 -11.28 3.68
C VAL A 373 -28.71 -11.82 3.19
N ILE A 374 -27.60 -11.29 3.71
CA ILE A 374 -26.23 -11.74 3.42
C ILE A 374 -25.98 -13.14 3.99
N LYS A 375 -26.47 -13.45 5.20
CA LYS A 375 -26.46 -14.83 5.75
C LYS A 375 -27.29 -15.80 4.91
N ALA A 376 -28.39 -15.36 4.31
CA ALA A 376 -29.20 -16.19 3.41
C ALA A 376 -28.49 -16.48 2.08
N PHE A 377 -27.73 -15.51 1.54
CA PHE A 377 -26.88 -15.73 0.35
C PHE A 377 -25.69 -16.65 0.64
N ALA A 378 -24.99 -16.45 1.77
CA ALA A 378 -23.86 -17.30 2.17
C ALA A 378 -24.28 -18.76 2.47
N ARG A 379 -25.51 -18.99 2.97
CA ARG A 379 -26.05 -20.35 3.16
C ARG A 379 -26.44 -21.03 1.85
N ARG A 380 -26.85 -20.29 0.82
CA ARG A 380 -27.21 -20.86 -0.50
C ARG A 380 -26.00 -21.31 -1.31
N GLU A 381 -24.85 -20.65 -1.17
CA GLU A 381 -23.60 -21.08 -1.85
C GLU A 381 -22.94 -22.33 -1.22
N VAL A 382 -23.21 -22.59 0.05
CA VAL A 382 -22.77 -23.84 0.72
C VAL A 382 -23.71 -24.99 0.37
N ALA A 383 -25.02 -24.73 0.26
CA ALA A 383 -26.02 -25.75 -0.09
C ALA A 383 -26.05 -26.14 -1.58
N SER A 384 -25.39 -25.38 -2.47
CA SER A 384 -25.28 -25.72 -3.90
C SER A 384 -24.02 -26.51 -4.25
N LYS A 385 -23.31 -27.02 -3.24
CA LYS A 385 -22.07 -27.82 -3.38
C LYS A 385 -22.18 -29.24 -2.80
N ASP A 386 -23.38 -29.63 -2.35
CA ASP A 386 -23.69 -31.01 -1.95
C ASP A 386 -24.46 -31.74 -3.06
#